data_AF-A0A3P8M170-F1
#
_entry.id   AF-A0A3P8M170-F1
#
_cell.length_a   1.000
_cell.length_b   1.000
_cell.length_c   1.000
_cell.angle_alpha   90.00
_cell.angle_beta   90.00
_cell.angle_gamma   90.00
#
_symmetry.space_group_name_H-M   'P 1'
#
loop_
_entity.id
_entity.type
_entity.pdbx_description
1 polymer ?
#
loop_
_entity_poly.entity_id
_entity_poly.type
_entity_poly.pdbx_seq_one_letter_code
_entity_poly.pdbx_strand_id
1 'polypeptide(L)'
;MNDQEMKSIKDSSTKTFYAMAKYLYITGVRIYKEQGDHELVASIMLDNNRTESYLAHVKDYLAKRFDGHMEEAGKRERLIYVDMDKVMLEMKNVHIKALLFSMS
;
A
#
# COMPACT_ATOMS: atom_id res chain seq x y z
N MET A 1 1.06 13.42 24.97
CA MET A 1 1.40 13.87 23.61
C MET A 1 0.50 15.04 23.30
N ASN A 2 1.03 16.18 22.87
CA ASN A 2 0.19 17.33 22.54
C ASN A 2 -0.49 17.14 21.18
N ASP A 3 -1.47 17.99 20.86
CA ASP A 3 -2.26 17.86 19.62
C ASP A 3 -1.41 17.96 18.35
N GLN A 4 -0.34 18.75 18.37
CA GLN A 4 0.58 18.90 17.24
C GLN A 4 1.43 17.65 17.02
N GLU A 5 1.94 17.05 18.09
CA GLU A 5 2.65 15.77 18.06
C GLU A 5 1.73 14.63 17.61
N MET A 6 0.47 14.63 18.06
CA MET A 6 -0.54 13.67 17.62
C MET A 6 -0.86 13.80 16.13
N LYS A 7 -1.05 15.02 15.64
CA LYS A 7 -1.23 15.26 14.21
C LYS A 7 -0.01 14.80 13.41
N SER A 8 1.20 15.10 13.91
CA SER A 8 2.44 14.69 13.26
C SER A 8 2.57 13.16 13.18
N ILE A 9 2.25 12.42 14.25
CA ILE A 9 2.35 10.96 14.21
C ILE A 9 1.30 10.32 13.31
N LYS A 10 0.09 10.89 13.26
CA LYS A 10 -0.97 10.44 12.34
C LYS A 10 -0.54 10.60 10.89
N ASP A 11 -0.04 11.78 10.54
CA ASP A 11 0.45 12.07 9.19
C ASP A 11 1.65 11.20 8.82
N SER A 12 2.61 11.01 9.73
CA SER A 12 3.80 10.17 9.48
C SER A 12 3.44 8.70 9.33
N SER A 13 2.57 8.18 10.20
CA SER A 13 2.10 6.79 10.13
C SER A 13 1.37 6.52 8.83
N THR A 14 0.47 7.42 8.43
CA THR A 14 -0.26 7.33 7.17
C THR A 14 0.67 7.34 5.96
N LYS A 15 1.62 8.29 5.90
CA LYS A 15 2.60 8.38 4.81
C LYS A 15 3.50 7.15 4.72
N THR A 16 3.94 6.65 5.86
CA THR A 16 4.83 5.49 5.92
C THR A 16 4.09 4.22 5.49
N PHE A 17 2.87 4.01 5.98
CA PHE A 17 2.03 2.89 5.56
C PHE A 17 1.76 2.94 4.05
N TYR A 18 1.36 4.11 3.52
CA TYR A 18 1.15 4.30 2.08
C TYR A 18 2.41 3.98 1.27
N ALA A 19 3.58 4.47 1.68
CA ALA A 19 4.84 4.21 0.95
C ALA A 19 5.16 2.72 0.89
N MET A 20 4.98 1.99 1.99
CA MET A 20 5.17 0.54 2.05
C MET A 20 4.13 -0.20 1.21
N ALA A 21 2.85 0.17 1.29
CA ALA A 21 1.78 -0.43 0.49
C ALA A 21 2.01 -0.23 -1.01
N LYS A 22 2.38 0.98 -1.43
CA LYS A 22 2.74 1.30 -2.81
C LYS A 22 3.91 0.44 -3.29
N TYR A 23 4.97 0.34 -2.48
CA TYR A 23 6.13 -0.48 -2.81
C TYR A 23 5.75 -1.96 -2.99
N LEU A 24 4.96 -2.53 -2.08
CA LEU A 24 4.51 -3.91 -2.14
C LEU A 24 3.63 -4.17 -3.36
N TYR A 25 2.69 -3.28 -3.65
CA TYR A 25 1.82 -3.37 -4.81
C TYR A 25 2.62 -3.38 -6.12
N ILE A 26 3.49 -2.39 -6.34
CA ILE A 26 4.27 -2.27 -7.58
C ILE A 26 5.21 -3.47 -7.73
N THR A 27 5.92 -3.82 -6.66
CA THR A 27 6.86 -4.95 -6.67
C THR A 27 6.15 -6.26 -6.96
N GLY A 28 4.99 -6.51 -6.32
CA GLY A 28 4.23 -7.73 -6.52
C GLY A 28 3.72 -7.89 -7.96
N VAL A 29 3.14 -6.84 -8.55
CA VAL A 29 2.73 -6.90 -9.97
C VAL A 29 3.92 -7.08 -10.90
N ARG A 30 5.06 -6.43 -10.61
CA ARG A 30 6.28 -6.57 -11.39
C ARG A 30 6.81 -8.01 -11.35
N ILE A 31 6.80 -8.67 -10.19
CA ILE A 31 7.20 -10.07 -10.05
C ILE A 31 6.32 -10.97 -10.93
N TYR A 32 4.99 -10.82 -10.87
CA TYR A 32 4.09 -11.61 -11.72
C TYR A 32 4.36 -11.37 -13.21
N LYS A 33 4.63 -10.11 -13.61
CA LYS A 33 4.99 -9.78 -15.00
C LYS A 33 6.30 -10.45 -15.42
N GLU A 34 7.33 -10.42 -14.58
CA GLU A 34 8.65 -11.00 -14.85
C GLU A 34 8.62 -12.55 -14.85
N GLN A 35 7.71 -13.16 -14.09
CA GLN A 35 7.47 -14.61 -14.08
C GLN A 35 6.65 -15.11 -15.27
N GLY A 36 6.14 -14.21 -16.13
CA GLY A 36 5.31 -14.58 -17.28
C GLY A 36 3.82 -14.77 -16.97
N ASP A 37 3.36 -14.43 -15.77
CA ASP A 37 1.96 -14.50 -15.34
C ASP A 37 1.12 -13.33 -15.91
N HIS A 38 1.14 -13.20 -17.24
CA HIS A 38 0.50 -12.08 -17.94
C HIS A 38 -1.01 -12.04 -17.78
N GLU A 39 -1.67 -13.19 -17.67
CA GLU A 39 -3.13 -13.27 -17.44
C GLU A 39 -3.50 -12.74 -16.05
N LEU A 40 -2.75 -13.13 -15.02
CA LEU A 40 -2.95 -12.61 -13.67
C LEU A 40 -2.72 -11.09 -13.63
N VAL A 41 -1.63 -10.61 -14.23
CA VAL A 41 -1.34 -9.17 -14.31
C VAL A 41 -2.47 -8.43 -15.04
N ALA A 42 -2.96 -8.95 -16.16
CA ALA A 42 -4.07 -8.36 -16.89
C ALA A 42 -5.35 -8.32 -16.02
N SER A 43 -5.63 -9.39 -15.27
CA SER A 43 -6.79 -9.42 -14.37
C SER A 43 -6.67 -8.38 -13.24
N ILE A 44 -5.50 -8.24 -12.63
CA ILE A 44 -5.23 -7.21 -11.60
C ILE A 44 -5.34 -5.80 -12.19
N MET A 45 -5.05 -5.64 -13.48
CA MET A 45 -5.03 -4.34 -14.17
C MET A 45 -6.40 -3.90 -14.69
N LEU A 46 -7.25 -4.83 -15.13
CA LEU A 46 -8.43 -4.54 -15.93
C LEU A 46 -9.75 -4.95 -15.25
N ASP A 47 -9.73 -5.88 -14.30
CA ASP A 47 -10.93 -6.31 -13.57
C ASP A 47 -10.98 -5.62 -12.21
N ASN A 48 -11.98 -4.75 -12.02
CA ASN A 48 -12.16 -3.99 -10.78
C ASN A 48 -12.23 -4.87 -9.52
N ASN A 49 -12.89 -6.03 -9.58
CA ASN A 49 -12.99 -6.93 -8.42
C ASN A 49 -11.62 -7.50 -8.07
N ARG A 50 -10.81 -7.84 -9.10
CA ARG A 50 -9.44 -8.32 -8.91
C ARG A 50 -8.52 -7.20 -8.42
N THR A 51 -8.66 -5.99 -8.96
CA THR A 51 -7.97 -4.80 -8.46
C THR A 51 -8.24 -4.59 -6.97
N GLU A 52 -9.52 -4.53 -6.58
CA GLU A 52 -9.91 -4.29 -5.19
C GLU A 52 -9.45 -5.43 -4.28
N SER A 53 -9.56 -6.68 -4.72
CA SER A 53 -9.06 -7.84 -3.99
C SER A 53 -7.54 -7.78 -3.79
N TYR A 54 -6.78 -7.35 -4.80
CA TYR A 54 -5.32 -7.27 -4.71
C TYR A 54 -4.87 -6.09 -3.83
N LEU A 55 -5.52 -4.94 -3.93
CA LEU A 55 -5.29 -3.81 -3.03
C LEU A 55 -5.61 -4.17 -1.57
N ALA A 56 -6.72 -4.88 -1.33
CA ALA A 56 -7.09 -5.37 -0.01
C ALA A 56 -6.05 -6.36 0.51
N HIS A 57 -5.55 -7.28 -0.33
CA HIS A 57 -4.50 -8.21 0.04
C HIS A 57 -3.22 -7.50 0.51
N VAL A 58 -2.75 -6.50 -0.24
CA VAL A 58 -1.58 -5.68 0.14
C VAL A 58 -1.80 -4.97 1.48
N LYS A 59 -2.98 -4.35 1.64
CA LYS A 59 -3.37 -3.66 2.87
C LYS A 59 -3.37 -4.62 4.08
N ASP A 60 -4.05 -5.76 3.96
CA ASP A 60 -4.20 -6.72 5.06
C ASP A 60 -2.86 -7.40 5.40
N TYR A 61 -2.04 -7.66 4.39
CA TYR A 61 -0.69 -8.18 4.58
C TYR A 61 0.18 -7.20 5.38
N LEU A 62 0.17 -5.92 5.02
CA LEU A 62 0.98 -4.90 5.65
C LEU A 62 0.45 -4.54 7.05
N ALA A 63 -0.87 -4.46 7.23
CA ALA A 63 -1.49 -4.15 8.53
C ALA A 63 -1.05 -5.13 9.63
N LYS A 64 -0.88 -6.42 9.29
CA LYS A 64 -0.41 -7.45 10.23
C LYS A 64 1.05 -7.29 10.66
N ARG A 65 1.85 -6.50 9.94
CA ARG A 65 3.32 -6.39 10.13
C ARG A 65 3.80 -4.99 10.44
N PHE A 66 3.00 -3.98 10.15
CA PHE A 66 3.39 -2.59 10.22
C PHE A 66 3.97 -2.21 11.58
N ASP A 67 3.27 -2.52 12.67
CA ASP A 67 3.71 -2.17 14.01
C ASP A 67 5.02 -2.85 14.39
N GLY A 68 5.18 -4.14 14.05
CA GLY A 68 6.43 -4.87 14.26
C GLY A 68 7.60 -4.24 13.50
N HIS A 69 7.41 -3.89 12.23
CA HIS A 69 8.44 -3.21 11.45
C HIS A 69 8.80 -1.82 11.99
N MET A 70 7.83 -1.08 12.50
CA MET A 70 8.11 0.23 13.10
C MET A 70 8.86 0.06 14.42
N GLU A 71 8.51 -0.93 15.24
CA GLU A 71 9.23 -1.25 16.47
C GLU A 71 10.68 -1.68 16.22
N GLU A 72 10.89 -2.62 15.29
CA GLU A 72 12.23 -3.06 14.85
C GLU A 72 13.10 -1.89 14.35
N ALA A 73 12.48 -0.91 13.68
CA ALA A 73 13.16 0.28 13.16
C ALA A 73 13.32 1.41 14.20
N GLY A 74 12.90 1.22 15.46
CA GLY A 74 12.93 2.26 16.50
C GLY A 74 12.01 3.45 16.21
N LYS A 75 10.99 3.24 15.37
CA LYS A 75 10.03 4.24 14.89
C LYS A 75 8.77 4.28 15.75
N ARG A 76 8.12 5.44 15.80
CA ARG A 76 6.93 5.70 16.63
C ARG A 76 5.62 5.51 15.88
N GLU A 77 5.68 5.41 14.56
CA GLU A 77 4.54 5.20 13.69
C GLU A 77 3.81 3.90 14.06
N ARG A 78 2.48 3.94 14.10
CA ARG A 78 1.66 2.77 14.45
C ARG A 78 0.41 2.71 13.61
N LEU A 79 -0.08 1.49 13.39
CA LEU A 79 -1.25 1.18 12.58
C LEU A 79 -2.48 1.93 13.08
N ILE A 80 -2.62 2.07 14.40
CA ILE A 80 -3.73 2.78 15.05
C ILE A 80 -3.84 4.26 14.62
N TYR A 81 -2.75 4.85 14.11
CA TYR A 81 -2.71 6.24 13.66
C TYR A 81 -2.80 6.37 12.12
N VAL A 82 -2.95 5.26 11.39
CA VAL A 82 -3.03 5.28 9.93
C VAL A 82 -4.44 5.67 9.49
N ASP A 83 -4.53 6.68 8.64
CA ASP A 83 -5.76 7.00 7.91
C ASP A 83 -5.94 6.03 6.73
N MET A 84 -6.61 4.90 7.00
CA MET A 84 -6.77 3.82 6.02
C MET A 84 -7.59 4.21 4.80
N ASP A 85 -8.61 5.08 4.97
CA ASP A 85 -9.43 5.53 3.85
C ASP A 85 -8.59 6.36 2.88
N LYS A 86 -7.74 7.24 3.41
CA LYS A 86 -6.79 8.00 2.61
C LYS A 86 -5.78 7.09 1.91
N VAL A 87 -5.21 6.11 2.61
CA VAL A 87 -4.29 5.13 2.00
C VAL A 87 -4.97 4.41 0.84
N MET A 88 -6.19 3.91 1.03
CA MET A 88 -6.89 3.16 -0.02
C MET A 88 -7.25 4.03 -1.22
N LEU A 89 -7.64 5.29 -1.00
CA LEU A 89 -7.86 6.26 -2.08
C LEU A 89 -6.58 6.52 -2.89
N GLU A 90 -5.44 6.75 -2.21
CA GLU A 90 -4.16 6.98 -2.88
C GLU A 90 -3.66 5.71 -3.61
N MET A 91 -3.91 4.53 -3.05
CA MET A 91 -3.56 3.25 -3.69
C MET A 91 -4.38 2.98 -4.96
N LYS A 92 -5.66 3.37 -5.00
CA LYS A 92 -6.46 3.35 -6.25
C LYS A 92 -5.83 4.24 -7.32
N ASN A 93 -5.30 5.41 -6.94
CA ASN A 93 -4.57 6.28 -7.87
C ASN A 93 -3.24 5.67 -8.33
N VAL A 94 -2.51 4.95 -7.47
CA VAL A 94 -1.31 4.20 -7.85
C VAL A 94 -1.64 3.14 -8.91
N HIS A 95 -2.73 2.39 -8.71
CA HIS A 95 -3.19 1.40 -9.68
C HIS A 95 -3.52 2.03 -11.05
N ILE A 96 -4.30 3.13 -11.08
CA ILE A 96 -4.62 3.84 -12.32
C ILE A 96 -3.35 4.30 -13.05
N LYS A 97 -2.36 4.82 -12.33
CA LYS A 97 -1.06 5.20 -12.91
C LYS A 97 -0.30 3.99 -13.46
N ALA A 98 -0.28 2.88 -12.73
CA ALA A 98 0.37 1.65 -13.16
C ALA A 98 -0.25 1.11 -14.46
N LEU A 99 -1.58 1.16 -14.57
CA LEU A 99 -2.34 0.80 -15.76
C LEU A 99 -1.99 1.72 -16.96
N LEU A 100 -2.03 3.04 -16.79
CA LEU A 100 -1.81 4.00 -17.88
C LEU A 100 -0.36 4.04 -18.40
N PHE A 101 0.61 3.87 -17.51
CA PHE A 101 2.03 4.03 -17.84
C PHE A 101 2.81 2.72 -17.86
N SER A 102 2.12 1.57 -17.95
CA SER A 102 2.73 0.24 -18.11
C SER A 102 3.76 -0.12 -17.03
N MET A 103 3.56 0.35 -15.80
CA MET A 103 4.49 0.18 -14.66
C MET A 103 5.93 0.70 -14.88
N SER A 104 6.08 1.83 -15.59
CA SER A 104 7.36 2.54 -15.72
C SER A 104 7.86 3.18 -14.43
#